data_AF-A0A914MNX2-F1
#
_entry.id   AF-A0A914MNX2-F1
#
_cell.length_a   1.000
_cell.length_b   1.000
_cell.length_c   1.000
_cell.angle_alpha   90.00
_cell.angle_beta   90.00
_cell.angle_gamma   90.00
#
_symmetry.space_group_name_H-M   'P 1'
#
loop_
_entity.id
_entity.type
_entity.pdbx_description
1 polymer ?
#
loop_
_entity_poly.entity_id
_entity_poly.type
_entity_poly.pdbx_seq_one_letter_code
_entity_poly.pdbx_strand_id
1 'polypeptide(L)'
;MTTVETDGMLSIFVRAYEKRGEGINAFIAYKIETKISNIPGYTKNHFEVWRRFSDFLGLREKLAIKYQHKGVIVPYTPEKSITSLTKTKLTTGEEHSEATDRRSRLLERFLRRLVLQSQLINDEDVREFLSSEGDLPKANFTSTFSGSSVLKIFKSVGDAFTRIAFPMDENDRWFEQAHSQVEELEELLTRLQTHIDNLVGYRKELAIADEQLNKTVNLLASSEENTGLARILSRLAETHEKLAIVEKHESEQDGQQLAESFQEQLQLMSVLKEVFYERVRGWQNWQSQQQILTKKRETKTRMELAGRSDCVAQCREDLRNSENMADQMEKDFLLISKTIREEYTRQAKQRREDLKQTIIGYLEALLESEQHTLEHWERYAEVAKV
;
A
#
# COMPACT_ATOMS: atom_id res chain seq x y z
N MET A 1 -7.48 -41.71 5.10
CA MET A 1 -7.64 -40.63 6.09
C MET A 1 -7.61 -39.32 5.33
N THR A 2 -8.79 -38.74 5.13
CA THR A 2 -8.98 -37.42 4.52
C THR A 2 -8.41 -36.36 5.44
N THR A 3 -7.27 -35.77 5.07
CA THR A 3 -6.76 -34.54 5.67
C THR A 3 -7.70 -33.42 5.27
N VAL A 4 -8.58 -33.02 6.18
CA VAL A 4 -9.32 -31.77 6.10
C VAL A 4 -8.26 -30.67 6.22
N GLU A 5 -7.85 -30.07 5.12
CA GLU A 5 -7.16 -28.77 5.13
C GLU A 5 -8.15 -27.79 5.74
N THR A 6 -8.02 -27.52 7.05
CA THR A 6 -8.71 -26.42 7.69
C THR A 6 -8.07 -25.15 7.17
N ASP A 7 -8.62 -24.58 6.10
CA ASP A 7 -8.20 -23.29 5.56
C ASP A 7 -8.37 -22.23 6.65
N GLY A 8 -7.24 -21.76 7.19
CA GLY A 8 -7.22 -20.80 8.27
C GLY A 8 -7.71 -19.45 7.75
N MET A 9 -8.79 -18.92 8.34
CA MET A 9 -9.38 -17.66 7.92
C MET A 9 -9.03 -16.56 8.92
N LEU A 10 -8.52 -15.43 8.41
CA LEU A 10 -8.28 -14.22 9.18
C LEU A 10 -8.91 -13.01 8.48
N SER A 11 -9.76 -12.29 9.20
CA SER A 11 -10.39 -11.06 8.72
C SER A 11 -10.07 -9.91 9.65
N ILE A 12 -9.59 -8.80 9.07
CA ILE A 12 -9.21 -7.58 9.79
C ILE A 12 -10.13 -6.44 9.37
N PHE A 13 -10.54 -5.65 10.35
CA PHE A 13 -11.32 -4.44 10.17
C PHE A 13 -10.78 -3.32 11.06
N VAL A 14 -10.77 -2.09 10.56
CA VAL A 14 -10.56 -0.88 11.36
C VAL A 14 -11.93 -0.26 11.60
N ARG A 15 -12.47 -0.48 12.80
CA ARG A 15 -13.89 -0.19 13.11
C ARG A 15 -14.16 1.22 13.60
N ALA A 16 -13.17 1.84 14.20
CA ALA A 16 -13.29 3.18 14.77
C ALA A 16 -11.91 3.82 14.85
N TYR A 17 -11.92 5.14 15.01
CA TYR A 17 -10.74 5.89 15.43
C TYR A 17 -11.13 6.92 16.47
N GLU A 18 -10.19 7.28 17.33
CA GLU A 18 -10.39 8.34 18.32
C GLU A 18 -9.11 9.14 18.52
N LYS A 19 -9.26 10.42 18.85
CA LYS A 19 -8.13 11.27 19.24
C LYS A 19 -7.79 10.99 20.69
N ARG A 20 -6.54 10.60 20.96
CA ARG A 20 -5.99 10.36 22.30
C ARG A 20 -4.89 11.37 22.61
N GLY A 21 -4.77 11.75 23.88
CA GLY A 21 -3.76 12.68 24.37
C GLY A 21 -4.11 14.17 24.18
N GLU A 22 -3.29 15.04 24.79
CA GLU A 22 -3.49 16.49 24.80
C GLU A 22 -2.27 17.25 24.23
N GLY A 23 -2.54 18.43 23.66
CA GLY A 23 -1.50 19.32 23.12
C GLY A 23 -0.67 18.69 22.00
N ILE A 24 0.66 18.86 22.07
CA ILE A 24 1.63 18.40 21.06
C ILE A 24 1.72 16.86 21.00
N ASN A 25 1.29 16.18 22.07
CA ASN A 25 1.34 14.72 22.16
C ASN A 25 0.04 14.05 21.71
N ALA A 26 -0.94 14.79 21.20
CA ALA A 26 -2.19 14.21 20.72
C ALA A 26 -1.98 13.40 19.42
N PHE A 27 -2.60 12.22 19.34
CA PHE A 27 -2.55 11.35 18.18
C PHE A 27 -3.90 10.66 17.92
N ILE A 28 -4.08 10.13 16.72
CA ILE A 28 -5.25 9.32 16.36
C ILE A 28 -4.90 7.85 16.60
N ALA A 29 -5.73 7.17 17.39
CA ALA A 29 -5.70 5.74 17.60
C ALA A 29 -6.81 5.07 16.80
N TYR A 30 -6.50 3.93 16.19
CA TYR A 30 -7.40 3.13 15.35
C TYR A 30 -7.75 1.83 16.07
N LYS A 31 -9.04 1.53 16.17
CA LYS A 31 -9.57 0.28 16.73
C LYS A 31 -9.52 -0.81 15.66
N ILE A 32 -8.60 -1.74 15.81
CA ILE A 32 -8.43 -2.89 14.93
C ILE A 32 -9.18 -4.07 15.54
N GLU A 33 -10.14 -4.60 14.79
CA GLU A 33 -10.84 -5.84 15.07
C GLU A 33 -10.25 -6.95 14.20
N THR A 34 -9.80 -8.03 14.84
CA THR A 34 -9.26 -9.21 14.15
C THR A 34 -10.08 -10.44 14.52
N LYS A 35 -10.70 -11.07 13.52
CA LYS A 35 -11.38 -12.37 13.68
C LYS A 35 -10.54 -13.47 13.06
N ILE A 36 -10.36 -14.56 13.79
CA ILE A 36 -9.41 -15.62 13.47
C ILE A 36 -10.08 -16.98 13.62
N SER A 37 -9.84 -17.86 12.67
CA SER A 37 -10.31 -19.25 12.70
C SER A 37 -9.22 -20.16 12.15
N ASN A 38 -8.85 -21.21 12.90
CA ASN A 38 -7.90 -22.25 12.48
C ASN A 38 -6.48 -21.76 12.10
N ILE A 39 -5.95 -20.72 12.77
CA ILE A 39 -4.57 -20.24 12.56
C ILE A 39 -3.70 -20.50 13.80
N PRO A 40 -2.61 -21.28 13.68
CA PRO A 40 -1.69 -21.54 14.78
C PRO A 40 -1.09 -20.27 15.39
N GLY A 41 -0.95 -20.24 16.72
CA GLY A 41 -0.30 -19.16 17.46
C GLY A 41 -1.24 -18.08 17.99
N TYR A 42 -2.50 -18.03 17.58
CA TYR A 42 -3.50 -17.15 18.20
C TYR A 42 -4.26 -17.86 19.32
N THR A 43 -4.39 -17.20 20.47
CA THR A 43 -5.02 -17.76 21.68
C THR A 43 -6.53 -17.56 21.73
N LYS A 44 -7.05 -16.56 21.02
CA LYS A 44 -8.48 -16.24 20.93
C LYS A 44 -8.89 -16.20 19.45
N ASN A 45 -10.18 -16.35 19.20
CA ASN A 45 -10.76 -16.23 17.85
C ASN A 45 -11.17 -14.79 17.50
N HIS A 46 -11.04 -13.87 18.46
CA HIS A 46 -11.42 -12.46 18.34
C HIS A 46 -10.46 -11.60 19.17
N PHE A 47 -9.96 -10.53 18.57
CA PHE A 47 -9.12 -9.53 19.23
C PHE A 47 -9.58 -8.11 18.85
N GLU A 48 -9.53 -7.22 19.84
CA GLU A 48 -9.74 -5.79 19.64
C GLU A 48 -8.56 -5.03 20.25
N VAL A 49 -7.80 -4.34 19.41
CA VAL A 49 -6.62 -3.59 19.84
C VAL A 49 -6.65 -2.18 19.29
N TRP A 50 -6.09 -1.25 20.05
CA TRP A 50 -5.93 0.13 19.62
C TRP A 50 -4.49 0.38 19.20
N ARG A 51 -4.30 0.93 18.01
CA ARG A 51 -2.98 1.25 17.45
C ARG A 51 -2.95 2.65 16.90
N ARG A 52 -1.90 3.39 17.19
CA ARG A 52 -1.67 4.70 16.55
C ARG A 52 -0.92 4.50 15.24
N PHE A 53 -1.01 5.47 14.35
CA PHE A 53 -0.41 5.38 13.03
C PHE A 53 1.11 5.07 13.04
N SER A 54 1.87 5.61 14.01
CA SER A 54 3.30 5.30 14.13
C SER A 54 3.61 3.83 14.44
N ASP A 55 2.67 3.11 15.04
CA ASP A 55 2.84 1.69 15.34
C ASP A 55 2.80 0.87 14.04
N PHE A 56 1.95 1.26 13.09
CA PHE A 56 1.90 0.67 11.74
C PHE A 56 3.21 0.91 10.98
N LEU A 57 3.77 2.11 11.09
CA LEU A 57 5.08 2.43 10.48
C LEU A 57 6.19 1.54 11.05
N GLY A 58 6.21 1.40 12.38
CA GLY A 58 7.17 0.53 13.07
C GLY A 58 7.00 -0.93 12.68
N LEU A 59 5.77 -1.43 12.56
CA LEU A 59 5.49 -2.78 12.11
C LEU A 59 6.05 -3.01 10.70
N ARG A 60 5.72 -2.14 9.73
CA ARG A 60 6.24 -2.26 8.37
C ARG A 60 7.76 -2.31 8.40
N GLU A 61 8.41 -1.34 9.04
CA GLU A 61 9.87 -1.24 9.05
C GLU A 61 10.54 -2.52 9.57
N LYS A 62 10.06 -3.07 10.70
CA LYS A 62 10.54 -4.35 11.23
C LYS A 62 10.38 -5.48 10.21
N LEU A 63 9.21 -5.60 9.57
CA LEU A 63 8.96 -6.65 8.59
C LEU A 63 9.85 -6.51 7.35
N ALA A 64 10.07 -5.29 6.88
CA ALA A 64 10.94 -5.05 5.74
C ALA A 64 12.39 -5.44 6.01
N ILE A 65 12.91 -5.07 7.19
CA ILE A 65 14.25 -5.47 7.63
C ILE A 65 14.35 -7.01 7.69
N LYS A 66 13.31 -7.69 8.21
CA LYS A 66 13.31 -9.16 8.37
C LYS A 66 13.15 -9.95 7.07
N TYR A 67 12.36 -9.45 6.11
CA TYR A 67 11.83 -10.24 5.01
C TYR A 67 12.07 -9.68 3.61
N GLN A 68 12.24 -8.37 3.45
CA GLN A 68 12.36 -7.77 2.11
C GLN A 68 13.66 -8.18 1.41
N HIS A 69 14.78 -8.25 2.15
CA HIS A 69 16.05 -8.78 1.68
C HIS A 69 16.02 -10.30 1.38
N LYS A 70 14.90 -10.99 1.68
CA LYS A 70 14.67 -12.40 1.36
C LYS A 70 13.69 -12.59 0.19
N GLY A 71 13.24 -11.49 -0.42
CA GLY A 71 12.37 -11.50 -1.58
C GLY A 71 10.87 -11.40 -1.29
N VAL A 72 10.49 -11.11 -0.04
CA VAL A 72 9.08 -11.01 0.37
C VAL A 72 8.55 -9.60 0.11
N ILE A 73 7.36 -9.50 -0.51
CA ILE A 73 6.71 -8.22 -0.80
C ILE A 73 6.08 -7.66 0.48
N VAL A 74 6.72 -6.69 1.14
CA VAL A 74 6.13 -6.03 2.33
C VAL A 74 5.44 -4.74 1.88
N PRO A 75 4.08 -4.66 1.89
CA PRO A 75 3.34 -3.49 1.42
C PRO A 75 3.71 -2.22 2.18
N TYR A 76 3.56 -1.06 1.55
CA TYR A 76 3.72 0.21 2.26
C TYR A 76 2.53 0.52 3.13
N THR A 77 2.80 1.20 4.24
CA THR A 77 1.78 1.94 4.97
C THR A 77 1.36 3.18 4.18
N PRO A 78 0.11 3.65 4.31
CA PRO A 78 -0.30 4.93 3.72
C PRO A 78 0.60 6.06 4.19
N GLU A 79 0.77 7.09 3.35
CA GLU A 79 1.64 8.21 3.67
C GLU A 79 1.14 9.01 4.89
N LYS A 80 2.09 9.62 5.61
CA LYS A 80 1.75 10.66 6.59
C LYS A 80 1.12 11.82 5.83
N SER A 81 -0.20 11.90 5.74
CA SER A 81 -0.85 13.08 5.15
C SER A 81 -0.30 14.36 5.78
N ILE A 82 0.44 15.14 4.99
CA ILE A 82 1.13 16.37 5.41
C ILE A 82 0.09 17.40 5.87
N THR A 83 -1.14 17.28 5.37
CA THR A 83 -2.34 18.05 5.75
C THR A 83 -2.67 17.94 7.24
N SER A 84 -2.23 16.87 7.93
CA SER A 84 -2.47 16.71 9.37
C SER A 84 -1.53 17.51 10.29
N LEU A 85 -0.44 18.09 9.78
CA LEU A 85 0.52 18.86 10.59
C LEU A 85 0.59 20.35 10.22
N THR A 86 0.22 20.76 9.00
CA THR A 86 0.39 22.16 8.55
C THR A 86 -0.89 23.00 8.48
N LYS A 87 -2.06 22.45 8.80
CA LYS A 87 -3.34 23.20 8.80
C LYS A 87 -4.02 23.24 10.18
N THR A 88 -3.27 23.54 11.24
CA THR A 88 -3.87 23.78 12.57
C THR A 88 -4.59 25.14 12.69
N LYS A 89 -4.89 25.84 11.59
CA LYS A 89 -5.48 27.19 11.70
C LYS A 89 -6.60 27.61 10.74
N LEU A 90 -7.02 26.87 9.71
CA LEU A 90 -8.03 27.44 8.78
C LEU A 90 -8.91 26.49 7.97
N THR A 91 -8.89 25.18 8.19
CA THR A 91 -9.78 24.26 7.46
C THR A 91 -10.87 23.69 8.38
N THR A 92 -12.10 23.77 7.89
CA THR A 92 -13.33 23.28 8.50
C THR A 92 -13.17 21.85 9.04
N GLY A 93 -13.83 21.53 10.16
CA GLY A 93 -13.71 20.23 10.84
C GLY A 93 -14.03 19.01 9.96
N GLU A 94 -14.73 19.21 8.84
CA GLU A 94 -15.11 18.17 7.86
C GLU A 94 -13.89 17.62 7.09
N GLU A 95 -12.96 18.47 6.63
CA GLU A 95 -11.77 18.02 5.88
C GLU A 95 -10.83 17.15 6.72
N HIS A 96 -10.78 17.40 8.04
CA HIS A 96 -10.00 16.60 8.97
C HIS A 96 -10.59 15.20 9.21
N SER A 97 -11.91 15.06 9.13
CA SER A 97 -12.57 13.75 9.22
C SER A 97 -12.27 12.92 7.97
N GLU A 98 -12.49 13.48 6.77
CA GLU A 98 -12.32 12.77 5.50
C GLU A 98 -10.90 12.21 5.31
N ALA A 99 -9.87 13.00 5.67
CA ALA A 99 -8.48 12.53 5.62
C ALA A 99 -8.18 11.40 6.63
N THR A 100 -8.86 11.41 7.77
CA THR A 100 -8.73 10.38 8.81
C THR A 100 -9.47 9.10 8.40
N ASP A 101 -10.66 9.23 7.85
CA ASP A 101 -11.47 8.16 7.28
C ASP A 101 -10.71 7.44 6.15
N ARG A 102 -10.14 8.21 5.21
CA ARG A 102 -9.26 7.68 4.17
C ARG A 102 -8.08 6.93 4.75
N ARG A 103 -7.40 7.50 5.74
CA ARG A 103 -6.26 6.81 6.38
C ARG A 103 -6.72 5.51 7.05
N SER A 104 -7.88 5.50 7.72
CA SER A 104 -8.45 4.31 8.35
C SER A 104 -8.65 3.17 7.34
N ARG A 105 -9.29 3.46 6.19
CA ARG A 105 -9.47 2.50 5.09
C ARG A 105 -8.16 1.98 4.53
N LEU A 106 -7.18 2.86 4.28
CA LEU A 106 -5.87 2.46 3.76
C LEU A 106 -5.07 1.62 4.77
N LEU A 107 -5.19 1.88 6.07
CA LEU A 107 -4.58 1.05 7.11
C LEU A 107 -5.22 -0.34 7.19
N GLU A 108 -6.54 -0.42 7.04
CA GLU A 108 -7.25 -1.70 6.92
C GLU A 108 -6.74 -2.51 5.72
N ARG A 109 -6.66 -1.88 4.53
CA ARG A 109 -6.12 -2.50 3.31
C ARG A 109 -4.69 -2.99 3.52
N PHE A 110 -3.83 -2.16 4.11
CA PHE A 110 -2.46 -2.53 4.45
C PHE A 110 -2.39 -3.79 5.32
N LEU A 111 -3.17 -3.86 6.41
CA LEU A 111 -3.19 -5.02 7.30
C LEU A 111 -3.72 -6.27 6.60
N ARG A 112 -4.81 -6.13 5.83
CA ARG A 112 -5.36 -7.22 5.02
C ARG A 112 -4.31 -7.74 4.03
N ARG A 113 -3.54 -6.85 3.40
CA ARG A 113 -2.49 -7.22 2.46
C ARG A 113 -1.36 -8.00 3.14
N LEU A 114 -0.95 -7.59 4.35
CA LEU A 114 0.09 -8.27 5.12
C LEU A 114 -0.31 -9.71 5.45
N VAL A 115 -1.54 -9.93 5.91
CA VAL A 115 -1.98 -11.26 6.38
C VAL A 115 -2.29 -12.24 5.25
N LEU A 116 -2.35 -11.78 3.99
CA LEU A 116 -2.40 -12.67 2.82
C LEU A 116 -1.09 -13.43 2.58
N GLN A 117 0.01 -13.05 3.24
CA GLN A 117 1.29 -13.75 3.14
C GLN A 117 1.47 -14.72 4.31
N SER A 118 1.63 -16.00 3.99
CA SER A 118 1.81 -17.07 4.99
C SER A 118 3.03 -16.87 5.89
N GLN A 119 4.08 -16.20 5.40
CA GLN A 119 5.27 -15.89 6.20
C GLN A 119 4.99 -14.75 7.19
N LEU A 120 4.24 -13.72 6.79
CA LEU A 120 4.01 -12.54 7.63
C LEU A 120 2.91 -12.76 8.68
N ILE A 121 1.87 -13.52 8.37
CA ILE A 121 0.81 -13.84 9.34
C ILE A 121 1.34 -14.62 10.56
N ASN A 122 2.41 -15.39 10.38
CA ASN A 122 3.05 -16.16 11.44
C ASN A 122 4.15 -15.37 12.18
N ASP A 123 4.51 -14.17 11.71
CA ASP A 123 5.53 -13.33 12.34
C ASP A 123 5.07 -12.85 13.73
N GLU A 124 6.01 -12.84 14.67
CA GLU A 124 5.76 -12.45 16.05
C GLU A 124 5.32 -10.99 16.18
N ASP A 125 5.91 -10.06 15.42
CA ASP A 125 5.54 -8.65 15.47
C ASP A 125 4.12 -8.43 14.92
N VAL A 126 3.72 -9.18 13.88
CA VAL A 126 2.35 -9.12 13.34
C VAL A 126 1.34 -9.66 14.35
N ARG A 127 1.66 -10.80 14.98
CA ARG A 127 0.82 -11.39 16.01
C ARG A 127 0.67 -10.44 17.20
N GLU A 128 1.78 -9.93 17.75
CA GLU A 128 1.78 -8.97 18.84
C GLU A 128 0.99 -7.70 18.47
N PHE A 129 1.18 -7.19 17.26
CA PHE A 129 0.45 -6.03 16.77
C PHE A 129 -1.06 -6.24 16.75
N LEU A 130 -1.53 -7.43 16.39
CA LEU A 130 -2.97 -7.75 16.30
C LEU A 130 -3.60 -8.23 17.61
N SER A 131 -2.82 -8.82 18.53
CA SER A 131 -3.36 -9.50 19.73
C SER A 131 -2.98 -8.89 21.07
N SER A 132 -1.92 -8.06 21.14
CA SER A 132 -1.43 -7.54 22.43
C SER A 132 -2.32 -6.42 22.97
N GLU A 133 -2.93 -6.65 24.14
CA GLU A 133 -3.73 -5.68 24.88
C GLU A 133 -2.78 -4.72 25.63
N GLY A 134 -2.34 -3.64 24.96
CA GLY A 134 -1.43 -2.65 25.52
C GLY A 134 -0.77 -1.76 24.46
N ASP A 135 -0.04 -0.74 24.92
CA ASP A 135 0.82 0.07 24.06
C ASP A 135 2.02 -0.77 23.62
N LEU A 136 2.27 -0.81 22.31
CA LEU A 136 3.47 -1.45 21.78
C LEU A 136 4.71 -0.63 22.17
N PRO A 137 5.87 -1.27 22.39
CA PRO A 137 7.11 -0.56 22.65
C PRO A 137 7.37 0.47 21.54
N LYS A 138 7.69 1.72 21.93
CA LYS A 138 7.91 2.81 20.98
C LYS A 138 8.93 2.36 19.94
N ALA A 139 8.55 2.35 18.67
CA ALA A 139 9.47 2.05 17.58
C ALA A 139 10.60 3.09 17.56
N ASN A 140 11.81 2.67 17.95
CA ASN A 140 13.00 3.52 18.09
C ASN A 140 13.42 4.23 16.79
N PHE A 141 12.87 3.83 15.66
CA PHE A 141 13.18 4.36 14.32
C PHE A 141 12.19 5.41 13.81
N THR A 142 11.08 5.67 14.52
CA THR A 142 10.04 6.61 14.05
C THR A 142 10.39 8.10 14.22
N SER A 143 11.49 8.43 14.92
CA SER A 143 11.93 9.80 15.21
C SER A 143 12.55 10.55 14.02
N THR A 144 12.83 9.87 12.89
CA THR A 144 13.42 10.47 11.68
C THR A 144 12.40 10.82 10.59
N PHE A 145 11.10 10.68 10.88
CA PHE A 145 10.03 10.76 9.89
C PHE A 145 9.31 12.11 9.88
N SER A 146 10.12 13.18 9.71
CA SER A 146 9.67 14.50 9.22
C SER A 146 9.84 14.52 7.71
N GLY A 147 8.72 14.42 6.97
CA GLY A 147 8.44 14.88 5.59
C GLY A 147 9.38 14.57 4.40
N SER A 148 10.62 14.15 4.65
CA SER A 148 11.73 14.25 3.70
C SER A 148 12.50 12.92 3.57
N SER A 149 12.13 11.90 4.33
CA SER A 149 12.90 10.65 4.45
C SER A 149 12.37 9.52 3.56
N VAL A 150 11.07 9.48 3.25
CA VAL A 150 10.50 8.50 2.29
C VAL A 150 11.01 8.80 0.87
N LEU A 151 10.95 10.08 0.46
CA LEU A 151 11.57 10.56 -0.79
C LEU A 151 13.08 10.32 -0.83
N LYS A 152 13.77 10.28 0.31
CA LYS A 152 15.22 9.98 0.35
C LYS A 152 15.52 8.49 0.22
N ILE A 153 14.65 7.59 0.67
CA ILE A 153 14.81 6.15 0.40
C ILE A 153 14.59 5.90 -1.09
N PHE A 154 13.55 6.48 -1.71
CA PHE A 154 13.33 6.40 -3.15
C PHE A 154 14.45 7.07 -3.98
N LYS A 155 14.99 8.23 -3.55
CA LYS A 155 16.15 8.84 -4.20
C LYS A 155 17.47 8.10 -3.95
N SER A 156 17.62 7.39 -2.83
CA SER A 156 18.83 6.60 -2.54
C SER A 156 18.94 5.37 -3.43
N VAL A 157 17.82 4.84 -3.93
CA VAL A 157 17.84 3.75 -4.94
C VAL A 157 18.25 4.31 -6.31
N GLY A 158 17.76 5.50 -6.68
CA GLY A 158 18.17 6.20 -7.91
C GLY A 158 19.64 6.66 -7.92
N ASP A 159 20.19 7.10 -6.78
CA ASP A 159 21.61 7.49 -6.67
C ASP A 159 22.56 6.28 -6.50
N ALA A 160 22.06 5.13 -6.03
CA ALA A 160 22.82 3.89 -5.97
C ALA A 160 23.02 3.26 -7.36
N PHE A 161 22.16 3.58 -8.33
CA PHE A 161 22.29 3.17 -9.73
C PHE A 161 23.60 3.67 -10.37
N THR A 162 24.15 4.77 -9.86
CA THR A 162 25.34 5.44 -10.44
C THR A 162 26.66 5.05 -9.74
N ARG A 163 26.64 4.21 -8.69
CA ARG A 163 27.82 4.05 -7.79
C ARG A 163 28.27 2.63 -7.45
N ILE A 164 27.96 1.60 -8.25
CA ILE A 164 28.45 0.24 -7.93
C ILE A 164 29.24 -0.38 -9.09
N ALA A 165 30.41 -0.92 -8.74
CA ALA A 165 31.51 -1.36 -9.59
C ALA A 165 31.25 -2.62 -10.45
N PHE A 166 30.06 -3.23 -10.37
CA PHE A 166 29.70 -4.42 -11.15
C PHE A 166 28.26 -4.30 -11.66
N PRO A 167 28.06 -4.01 -12.97
CA PRO A 167 26.75 -4.21 -13.58
C PRO A 167 26.41 -5.70 -13.52
N MET A 168 25.20 -6.03 -13.06
CA MET A 168 24.70 -7.40 -13.13
C MET A 168 24.29 -7.69 -14.57
N ASP A 169 24.98 -8.63 -15.21
CA ASP A 169 24.53 -9.20 -16.48
C ASP A 169 23.40 -10.18 -16.16
N GLU A 170 22.15 -9.79 -16.46
CA GLU A 170 20.98 -10.61 -16.18
C GLU A 170 20.95 -11.80 -17.15
N ASN A 171 21.60 -12.88 -16.73
CA ASN A 171 21.60 -14.13 -17.48
C ASN A 171 20.29 -14.92 -17.32
N ASP A 172 19.42 -14.51 -16.40
CA ASP A 172 18.13 -15.16 -16.14
C ASP A 172 17.02 -14.48 -16.94
N ARG A 173 16.71 -15.06 -18.10
CA ARG A 173 15.65 -14.57 -19.01
C ARG A 173 14.30 -14.37 -18.33
N TRP A 174 14.00 -15.14 -17.28
CA TRP A 174 12.75 -14.96 -16.55
C TRP A 174 12.72 -13.63 -15.79
N PHE A 175 13.83 -13.24 -15.14
CA PHE A 175 13.91 -11.97 -14.43
C PHE A 175 13.93 -10.78 -15.38
N GLU A 176 14.59 -10.90 -16.53
CA GLU A 176 14.56 -9.86 -17.58
C GLU A 176 13.11 -9.61 -18.05
N GLN A 177 12.37 -10.68 -18.37
CA GLN A 177 10.95 -10.59 -18.75
C GLN A 177 10.08 -10.04 -17.62
N ALA A 178 10.28 -10.53 -16.39
CA ALA A 178 9.51 -10.08 -15.24
C ALA A 178 9.74 -8.59 -14.94
N HIS A 179 10.98 -8.10 -15.08
CA HIS A 179 11.31 -6.68 -14.90
C HIS A 179 10.60 -5.82 -15.94
N SER A 180 10.74 -6.18 -17.23
CA SER A 180 10.08 -5.46 -18.33
C SER A 180 8.56 -5.42 -18.17
N GLN A 181 7.94 -6.54 -17.78
CA GLN A 181 6.50 -6.60 -17.53
C GLN A 181 6.05 -5.73 -16.35
N VAL A 182 6.87 -5.61 -15.30
CA VAL A 182 6.55 -4.77 -14.15
C VAL A 182 6.66 -3.29 -14.50
N GLU A 183 7.66 -2.90 -15.29
CA GLU A 183 7.81 -1.53 -15.79
C GLU A 183 6.66 -1.14 -16.72
N GLU A 184 6.33 -1.98 -17.70
CA GLU A 184 5.21 -1.74 -18.62
C GLU A 184 3.89 -1.60 -17.85
N LEU A 185 3.64 -2.50 -16.90
CA LEU A 185 2.41 -2.45 -16.13
C LEU A 185 2.35 -1.22 -15.21
N GLU A 186 3.46 -0.83 -14.58
CA GLU A 186 3.49 0.38 -13.78
C GLU A 186 3.20 1.62 -14.61
N GLU A 187 3.76 1.72 -15.82
CA GLU A 187 3.47 2.83 -16.74
C GLU A 187 1.97 2.88 -17.05
N LEU A 188 1.38 1.74 -17.41
CA LEU A 188 -0.05 1.62 -17.69
C LEU A 188 -0.92 1.98 -16.48
N LEU A 189 -0.59 1.46 -15.29
CA LEU A 189 -1.30 1.77 -14.06
C LEU A 189 -1.16 3.24 -13.65
N THR A 190 -0.01 3.87 -13.91
CA THR A 190 0.23 5.29 -13.58
C THR A 190 -0.64 6.19 -14.45
N ARG A 191 -0.69 5.90 -15.75
CA ARG A 191 -1.58 6.58 -16.69
C ARG A 191 -3.04 6.40 -16.31
N LEU A 192 -3.44 5.17 -15.99
CA LEU A 192 -4.81 4.87 -15.56
C LEU A 192 -5.17 5.59 -14.26
N GLN A 193 -4.28 5.61 -13.27
CA GLN A 193 -4.47 6.37 -12.02
C GLN A 193 -4.71 7.85 -12.31
N THR A 194 -3.95 8.45 -13.22
CA THR A 194 -4.13 9.86 -13.61
C THR A 194 -5.53 10.10 -14.18
N HIS A 195 -6.02 9.19 -15.02
CA HIS A 195 -7.38 9.28 -15.56
C HIS A 195 -8.45 9.09 -14.49
N ILE A 196 -8.24 8.17 -13.54
CA ILE A 196 -9.15 7.94 -12.41
C ILE A 196 -9.20 9.19 -11.51
N ASP A 197 -8.06 9.78 -11.19
CA ASP A 197 -8.00 10.99 -10.35
C ASP A 197 -8.73 12.17 -11.03
N ASN A 198 -8.57 12.31 -12.35
CA ASN A 198 -9.32 13.31 -13.13
C ASN A 198 -10.82 13.03 -13.13
N LEU A 199 -11.24 11.76 -13.31
CA LEU A 199 -12.66 11.38 -13.26
C LEU A 199 -13.30 11.74 -11.92
N VAL A 200 -12.64 11.39 -10.81
CA VAL A 200 -13.10 11.73 -9.45
C VAL A 200 -13.19 13.24 -9.28
N GLY A 201 -12.18 13.97 -9.79
CA GLY A 201 -12.15 15.44 -9.78
C GLY A 201 -13.32 16.06 -10.54
N TYR A 202 -13.57 15.61 -11.77
CA TYR A 202 -14.68 16.11 -12.59
C TYR A 202 -16.05 15.80 -11.98
N ARG A 203 -16.24 14.63 -11.37
CA ARG A 203 -17.49 14.30 -10.67
C ARG A 203 -17.72 15.20 -9.45
N LYS A 204 -16.65 15.52 -8.71
CA LYS A 204 -16.74 16.48 -7.60
C LYS A 204 -17.09 17.89 -8.08
N GLU A 205 -16.49 18.32 -9.18
CA GLU A 205 -16.80 19.62 -9.80
C GLU A 205 -18.24 19.68 -10.31
N LEU A 206 -18.76 18.59 -10.90
CA LEU A 206 -20.14 18.47 -11.34
C LEU A 206 -21.12 18.64 -10.16
N ALA A 207 -20.90 17.91 -9.06
CA ALA A 207 -21.73 18.02 -7.87
C ALA A 207 -21.78 19.46 -7.31
N ILE A 208 -20.64 20.15 -7.31
CA ILE A 208 -20.57 21.56 -6.86
C ILE A 208 -21.31 22.48 -7.84
N ALA A 209 -21.18 22.25 -9.15
CA ALA A 209 -21.87 23.05 -10.15
C ALA A 209 -23.38 22.86 -10.07
N ASP A 210 -23.86 21.63 -9.84
CA ASP A 210 -25.28 21.33 -9.68
C ASP A 210 -25.84 21.94 -8.38
N GLU A 211 -25.03 21.97 -7.31
CA GLU A 211 -25.37 22.70 -6.08
C GLU A 211 -25.57 24.20 -6.33
N GLN A 212 -24.74 24.81 -7.18
CA GLN A 212 -24.87 26.22 -7.56
C GLN A 212 -26.06 26.46 -8.48
N LEU A 213 -26.33 25.52 -9.39
CA LEU A 213 -27.48 25.58 -10.29
C LEU A 213 -28.78 25.58 -9.48
N ASN A 214 -28.94 24.67 -8.51
CA ASN A 214 -30.16 24.64 -7.70
C ASN A 214 -30.41 25.96 -6.97
N LYS A 215 -29.38 26.61 -6.42
CA LYS A 215 -29.49 27.91 -5.73
C LYS A 215 -29.95 28.98 -6.71
N THR A 216 -29.39 28.98 -7.91
CA THR A 216 -29.73 29.95 -8.96
C THR A 216 -31.17 29.76 -9.46
N VAL A 217 -31.60 28.51 -9.67
CA VAL A 217 -32.98 28.19 -10.08
C VAL A 217 -33.98 28.54 -8.96
N ASN A 218 -33.64 28.30 -7.69
CA ASN A 218 -34.48 28.71 -6.56
C ASN A 218 -34.65 30.24 -6.48
N LEU A 219 -33.59 31.01 -6.71
CA LEU A 219 -33.66 32.47 -6.78
C LEU A 219 -34.58 32.92 -7.93
N LEU A 220 -34.46 32.29 -9.10
CA LEU A 220 -35.34 32.56 -10.24
C LEU A 220 -36.81 32.25 -9.90
N ALA A 221 -37.07 31.09 -9.29
CA ALA A 221 -38.40 30.70 -8.85
C ALA A 221 -39.03 31.72 -7.88
N SER A 222 -38.23 32.27 -6.96
CA SER A 222 -38.68 33.29 -6.01
C SER A 222 -39.00 34.65 -6.63
N SER A 223 -38.44 34.92 -7.82
CA SER A 223 -38.63 36.18 -8.55
C SER A 223 -39.72 36.08 -9.62
N GLU A 224 -40.28 34.89 -9.84
CA GLU A 224 -41.28 34.63 -10.87
C GLU A 224 -42.69 34.98 -10.38
N GLU A 225 -43.42 35.78 -11.16
CA GLU A 225 -44.77 36.22 -10.82
C GLU A 225 -45.83 35.15 -11.14
N ASN A 226 -45.59 34.35 -12.19
CA ASN A 226 -46.48 33.24 -12.52
C ASN A 226 -46.33 32.10 -11.51
N THR A 227 -47.28 32.00 -10.58
CA THR A 227 -47.30 30.98 -9.53
C THR A 227 -47.13 29.54 -10.01
N GLY A 228 -47.65 29.19 -11.20
CA GLY A 228 -47.49 27.87 -11.80
C GLY A 228 -46.05 27.61 -12.23
N LEU A 229 -45.44 28.58 -12.92
CA LEU A 229 -44.05 28.52 -13.35
C LEU A 229 -43.09 28.55 -12.16
N ALA A 230 -43.32 29.44 -11.19
CA ALA A 230 -42.57 29.51 -9.93
C ALA A 230 -42.55 28.15 -9.21
N ARG A 231 -43.69 27.47 -9.11
CA ARG A 231 -43.80 26.13 -8.53
C ARG A 231 -42.95 25.09 -9.29
N ILE A 232 -42.99 25.10 -10.62
CA ILE A 232 -42.20 24.16 -11.44
C ILE A 232 -40.70 24.43 -11.28
N LEU A 233 -40.28 25.70 -11.25
CA LEU A 233 -38.88 26.08 -11.04
C LEU A 233 -38.39 25.69 -9.64
N SER A 234 -39.16 25.91 -8.58
CA SER A 234 -38.80 25.44 -7.24
C SER A 234 -38.64 23.93 -7.17
N ARG A 235 -39.47 23.17 -7.89
CA ARG A 235 -39.35 21.70 -7.96
C ARG A 235 -38.15 21.25 -8.78
N LEU A 236 -37.80 21.99 -9.83
CA LEU A 236 -36.57 21.76 -10.59
C LEU A 236 -35.35 21.97 -9.70
N ALA A 237 -35.33 23.06 -8.92
CA ALA A 237 -34.26 23.33 -7.97
C ALA A 237 -34.15 22.24 -6.89
N GLU A 238 -35.26 21.79 -6.29
CA GLU A 238 -35.26 20.66 -5.34
C GLU A 238 -34.74 19.36 -5.99
N THR A 239 -34.99 19.16 -7.29
CA THR A 239 -34.47 18.00 -8.02
C THR A 239 -32.96 18.08 -8.17
N HIS A 240 -32.42 19.21 -8.61
CA HIS A 240 -30.97 19.45 -8.68
C HIS A 240 -30.30 19.40 -7.30
N GLU A 241 -30.97 19.83 -6.23
CA GLU A 241 -30.44 19.65 -4.87
C GLU A 241 -30.25 18.17 -4.51
N LYS A 242 -31.20 17.30 -4.90
CA LYS A 242 -31.09 15.85 -4.67
C LYS A 242 -30.05 15.20 -5.58
N LEU A 243 -29.97 15.62 -6.85
CA LEU A 243 -28.97 15.13 -7.79
C LEU A 243 -27.55 15.47 -7.33
N ALA A 244 -27.30 16.70 -6.88
CA ALA A 244 -26.02 17.10 -6.31
C ALA A 244 -25.58 16.21 -5.12
N ILE A 245 -26.52 15.73 -4.30
CA ILE A 245 -26.23 14.77 -3.22
C ILE A 245 -25.81 13.41 -3.77
N VAL A 246 -26.52 12.90 -4.79
CA VAL A 246 -26.18 11.64 -5.46
C VAL A 246 -24.80 11.73 -6.13
N GLU A 247 -24.54 12.79 -6.89
CA GLU A 247 -23.26 13.04 -7.58
C GLU A 247 -22.10 13.20 -6.60
N LYS A 248 -22.33 13.87 -5.46
CA LYS A 248 -21.35 13.97 -4.39
C LYS A 248 -21.02 12.59 -3.81
N HIS A 249 -22.04 11.79 -3.51
CA HIS A 249 -21.84 10.43 -3.00
C HIS A 249 -21.09 9.55 -4.01
N GLU A 250 -21.43 9.65 -5.27
CA GLU A 250 -20.77 8.93 -6.36
C GLU A 250 -19.28 9.31 -6.48
N SER A 251 -18.95 10.60 -6.46
CA SER A 251 -17.56 11.07 -6.45
C SER A 251 -16.77 10.51 -5.25
N GLU A 252 -17.39 10.46 -4.06
CA GLU A 252 -16.78 9.87 -2.87
C GLU A 252 -16.56 8.37 -3.03
N GLN A 253 -17.54 7.62 -3.56
CA GLN A 253 -17.41 6.18 -3.83
C GLN A 253 -16.30 5.88 -4.84
N ASP A 254 -16.21 6.65 -5.93
CA ASP A 254 -15.15 6.50 -6.92
C ASP A 254 -13.76 6.67 -6.31
N GLY A 255 -13.60 7.70 -5.48
CA GLY A 255 -12.35 7.93 -4.76
C GLY A 255 -11.99 6.72 -3.88
N GLN A 256 -12.96 6.21 -3.13
CA GLN A 256 -12.76 5.16 -2.13
C GLN A 256 -12.58 3.75 -2.72
N GLN A 257 -13.35 3.42 -3.75
CA GLN A 257 -13.38 2.11 -4.36
C GLN A 257 -12.38 2.02 -5.51
N LEU A 258 -12.38 3.01 -6.40
CA LEU A 258 -11.58 2.97 -7.63
C LEU A 258 -10.19 3.58 -7.40
N ALA A 259 -10.11 4.86 -7.03
CA ALA A 259 -8.83 5.58 -6.94
C ALA A 259 -7.90 4.99 -5.87
N GLU A 260 -8.40 4.74 -4.65
CA GLU A 260 -7.62 4.12 -3.58
C GLU A 260 -7.13 2.71 -3.95
N SER A 261 -7.91 1.91 -4.70
CA SER A 261 -7.52 0.56 -5.10
C SER A 261 -6.41 0.55 -6.16
N PHE A 262 -6.50 1.40 -7.18
CA PHE A 262 -5.44 1.50 -8.20
C PHE A 262 -4.15 2.10 -7.62
N GLN A 263 -4.27 3.04 -6.68
CA GLN A 263 -3.13 3.56 -5.96
C GLN A 263 -2.41 2.47 -5.14
N GLU A 264 -3.17 1.56 -4.51
CA GLU A 264 -2.61 0.39 -3.81
C GLU A 264 -1.84 -0.53 -4.79
N GLN A 265 -2.37 -0.77 -5.98
CA GLN A 265 -1.68 -1.60 -6.99
C GLN A 265 -0.36 -0.96 -7.45
N LEU A 266 -0.32 0.36 -7.63
CA LEU A 266 0.92 1.10 -7.93
C LEU A 266 1.96 0.97 -6.82
N GLN A 267 1.52 1.05 -5.56
CA GLN A 267 2.40 0.84 -4.40
C GLN A 267 2.97 -0.59 -4.40
N LEU A 268 2.18 -1.59 -4.72
CA LEU A 268 2.66 -2.97 -4.84
C LEU A 268 3.66 -3.14 -5.99
N MET A 269 3.54 -2.38 -7.09
CA MET A 269 4.52 -2.39 -8.19
C MET A 269 5.86 -1.82 -7.72
N SER A 270 5.80 -0.72 -6.95
CA SER A 270 6.99 -0.12 -6.33
C SER A 270 7.72 -1.12 -5.42
N VAL A 271 7.00 -1.82 -4.53
CA VAL A 271 7.60 -2.83 -3.64
C VAL A 271 8.22 -3.99 -4.44
N LEU A 272 7.56 -4.45 -5.50
CA LEU A 272 8.08 -5.53 -6.34
C LEU A 272 9.42 -5.16 -6.99
N LYS A 273 9.56 -3.91 -7.46
CA LYS A 273 10.84 -3.39 -7.99
C LYS A 273 11.91 -3.29 -6.90
N GLU A 274 11.56 -2.87 -5.68
CA GLU A 274 12.52 -2.88 -4.56
C GLU A 274 13.00 -4.30 -4.26
N VAL A 275 12.12 -5.29 -4.34
CA VAL A 275 12.46 -6.70 -4.13
C VAL A 275 13.38 -7.23 -5.25
N PHE A 276 13.17 -6.85 -6.51
CA PHE A 276 14.12 -7.13 -7.60
C PHE A 276 15.49 -6.50 -7.31
N TYR A 277 15.51 -5.27 -6.79
CA TYR A 277 16.74 -4.59 -6.42
C TYR A 277 17.49 -5.29 -5.27
N GLU A 278 16.79 -5.84 -4.28
CA GLU A 278 17.44 -6.66 -3.22
C GLU A 278 18.11 -7.92 -3.80
N ARG A 279 17.54 -8.54 -4.85
CA ARG A 279 18.20 -9.64 -5.57
C ARG A 279 19.48 -9.19 -6.26
N VAL A 280 19.46 -8.06 -6.96
CA VAL A 280 20.66 -7.48 -7.59
C VAL A 280 21.73 -7.20 -6.54
N ARG A 281 21.36 -6.63 -5.39
CA ARG A 281 22.29 -6.39 -4.27
C ARG A 281 22.88 -7.70 -3.74
N GLY A 282 22.05 -8.73 -3.56
CA GLY A 282 22.49 -10.06 -3.15
C GLY A 282 23.54 -10.64 -4.10
N TRP A 283 23.29 -10.54 -5.41
CA TRP A 283 24.24 -10.96 -6.44
C TRP A 283 25.55 -10.16 -6.40
N GLN A 284 25.47 -8.83 -6.30
CA GLN A 284 26.66 -7.97 -6.24
C GLN A 284 27.54 -8.29 -5.03
N ASN A 285 26.90 -8.52 -3.87
CA ASN A 285 27.58 -8.90 -2.65
C ASN A 285 28.28 -10.27 -2.80
N TRP A 286 27.61 -11.24 -3.45
CA TRP A 286 28.18 -12.55 -3.75
C TRP A 286 29.39 -12.45 -4.70
N GLN A 287 29.27 -11.70 -5.80
CA GLN A 287 30.37 -11.50 -6.76
C GLN A 287 31.57 -10.79 -6.14
N SER A 288 31.32 -9.79 -5.29
CA SER A 288 32.38 -9.12 -4.52
C SER A 288 33.14 -10.11 -3.63
N GLN A 289 32.43 -11.02 -2.94
CA GLN A 289 33.08 -12.07 -2.17
C GLN A 289 33.83 -13.09 -3.04
N GLN A 290 33.31 -13.42 -4.22
CA GLN A 290 34.00 -14.32 -5.14
C GLN A 290 35.36 -13.77 -5.62
N GLN A 291 35.46 -12.44 -5.78
CA GLN A 291 36.73 -11.78 -6.09
C GLN A 291 37.70 -11.77 -4.91
N ILE A 292 37.19 -11.53 -3.70
CA ILE A 292 37.99 -11.64 -2.47
C ILE A 292 38.54 -13.06 -2.32
N LEU A 293 37.70 -14.06 -2.57
CA LEU A 293 38.07 -15.47 -2.54
C LEU A 293 39.17 -15.78 -3.57
N THR A 294 39.02 -15.30 -4.81
CA THR A 294 40.04 -15.45 -5.87
C THR A 294 41.38 -14.86 -5.44
N LYS A 295 41.40 -13.63 -4.91
CA LYS A 295 42.63 -12.98 -4.40
C LYS A 295 43.26 -13.73 -3.23
N LYS A 296 42.46 -14.30 -2.33
CA LYS A 296 42.95 -15.15 -1.23
C LYS A 296 43.57 -16.44 -1.74
N ARG A 297 42.97 -17.08 -2.77
CA ARG A 297 43.53 -18.27 -3.44
C ARG A 297 44.89 -17.96 -4.06
N GLU A 298 45.00 -16.87 -4.81
CA GLU A 298 46.27 -16.42 -5.40
C GLU A 298 47.34 -16.13 -4.33
N THR A 299 46.95 -15.48 -3.24
CA THR A 299 47.86 -15.16 -2.12
C THR A 299 48.37 -16.42 -1.44
N LYS A 300 47.50 -17.41 -1.20
CA LYS A 300 47.89 -18.72 -0.67
C LYS A 300 48.91 -19.40 -1.58
N THR A 301 48.62 -19.50 -2.89
CA THR A 301 49.54 -20.11 -3.88
C THR A 301 50.89 -19.40 -3.87
N ARG A 302 50.92 -18.07 -3.78
CA ARG A 302 52.16 -17.28 -3.70
C ARG A 302 52.97 -17.58 -2.43
N MET A 303 52.31 -17.72 -1.28
CA MET A 303 52.97 -18.04 0.00
C MET A 303 53.49 -19.48 0.04
N GLU A 304 52.77 -20.43 -0.55
CA GLU A 304 53.21 -21.82 -0.70
C GLU A 304 54.47 -21.91 -1.58
N LEU A 305 54.51 -21.19 -2.71
CA LEU A 305 55.69 -21.11 -3.57
C LEU A 305 56.89 -20.42 -2.88
N ALA A 306 56.65 -19.52 -1.93
CA ALA A 306 57.68 -18.82 -1.17
C ALA A 306 58.23 -19.61 0.05
N GLY A 307 57.74 -20.84 0.30
CA GLY A 307 58.25 -21.71 1.37
C GLY A 307 57.91 -21.28 2.81
N ARG A 308 56.95 -20.37 3.00
CA ARG A 308 56.58 -19.83 4.33
C ARG A 308 55.51 -20.69 5.03
N SER A 309 55.88 -21.88 5.49
CA SER A 309 54.95 -22.89 6.03
C SER A 309 54.07 -22.40 7.19
N ASP A 310 54.58 -21.54 8.07
CA ASP A 310 53.81 -21.04 9.23
C ASP A 310 52.69 -20.08 8.82
N CYS A 311 52.88 -19.30 7.75
CA CYS A 311 51.86 -18.41 7.21
C CYS A 311 50.79 -19.18 6.40
N VAL A 312 51.11 -20.37 5.89
CA VAL A 312 50.21 -21.18 5.06
C VAL A 312 49.04 -21.74 5.88
N ALA A 313 49.25 -22.08 7.16
CA ALA A 313 48.18 -22.56 8.03
C ALA A 313 47.09 -21.50 8.26
N GLN A 314 47.49 -20.26 8.58
CA GLN A 314 46.56 -19.13 8.73
C GLN A 314 45.83 -18.82 7.42
N CYS A 315 46.55 -18.78 6.28
CA CYS A 315 45.93 -18.55 4.98
C CYS A 315 44.92 -19.64 4.59
N ARG A 316 45.10 -20.89 5.04
CA ARG A 316 44.12 -21.97 4.79
C ARG A 316 42.82 -21.76 5.55
N GLU A 317 42.89 -21.36 6.82
CA GLU A 317 41.69 -21.09 7.62
C GLU A 317 40.94 -19.85 7.11
N ASP A 318 41.65 -18.77 6.79
CA ASP A 318 41.07 -17.56 6.22
C ASP A 318 40.44 -17.80 4.84
N LEU A 319 40.99 -18.75 4.07
CA LEU A 319 40.44 -19.19 2.80
C LEU A 319 39.16 -19.98 3.02
N ARG A 320 39.18 -20.98 3.91
CA ARG A 320 38.00 -21.79 4.25
C ARG A 320 36.83 -20.94 4.73
N ASN A 321 37.09 -19.95 5.58
CA ASN A 321 36.06 -19.02 6.05
C ASN A 321 35.50 -18.16 4.91
N SER A 322 36.35 -17.74 3.95
CA SER A 322 35.90 -17.01 2.75
C SER A 322 35.09 -17.89 1.81
N GLU A 323 35.45 -19.17 1.66
CA GLU A 323 34.71 -20.15 0.85
C GLU A 323 33.33 -20.39 1.43
N ASN A 324 33.24 -20.67 2.74
CA ASN A 324 31.95 -20.82 3.43
C ASN A 324 31.05 -19.58 3.28
N MET A 325 31.63 -18.38 3.34
CA MET A 325 30.89 -17.13 3.16
C MET A 325 30.37 -17.00 1.72
N ALA A 326 31.20 -17.27 0.71
CA ALA A 326 30.80 -17.22 -0.70
C ALA A 326 29.68 -18.25 -0.99
N ASP A 327 29.81 -19.47 -0.48
CA ASP A 327 28.80 -20.52 -0.61
C ASP A 327 27.48 -20.14 0.06
N GLN A 328 27.52 -19.47 1.22
CA GLN A 328 26.32 -18.99 1.88
C GLN A 328 25.63 -17.89 1.07
N MET A 329 26.38 -16.96 0.50
CA MET A 329 25.83 -15.87 -0.31
C MET A 329 25.24 -16.36 -1.64
N GLU A 330 25.84 -17.40 -2.23
CA GLU A 330 25.24 -18.10 -3.37
C GLU A 330 23.89 -18.72 -3.00
N LYS A 331 23.83 -19.45 -1.87
CA LYS A 331 22.58 -20.03 -1.38
C LYS A 331 21.52 -18.96 -1.11
N ASP A 332 21.90 -17.85 -0.49
CA ASP A 332 21.00 -16.73 -0.21
C ASP A 332 20.49 -16.09 -1.51
N PHE A 333 21.36 -15.92 -2.52
CA PHE A 333 20.98 -15.42 -3.84
C PHE A 333 20.01 -16.35 -4.58
N LEU A 334 20.23 -17.67 -4.52
CA LEU A 334 19.31 -18.66 -5.08
C LEU A 334 17.97 -18.67 -4.34
N LEU A 335 18.00 -18.54 -3.01
CA LEU A 335 16.80 -18.49 -2.18
C LEU A 335 15.95 -17.25 -2.47
N ILE A 336 16.54 -16.05 -2.46
CA ILE A 336 15.80 -14.83 -2.82
C ILE A 336 15.24 -14.93 -4.24
N SER A 337 16.01 -15.46 -5.20
CA SER A 337 15.53 -15.65 -6.57
C SER A 337 14.32 -16.59 -6.64
N LYS A 338 14.29 -17.63 -5.82
CA LYS A 338 13.14 -18.54 -5.70
C LYS A 338 11.94 -17.83 -5.06
N THR A 339 12.14 -17.17 -3.92
CA THR A 339 11.07 -16.45 -3.21
C THR A 339 10.41 -15.40 -4.11
N ILE A 340 11.20 -14.66 -4.88
CA ILE A 340 10.67 -13.63 -5.80
C ILE A 340 9.76 -14.24 -6.86
N ARG A 341 10.08 -15.40 -7.42
CA ARG A 341 9.21 -16.08 -8.41
C ARG A 341 7.86 -16.47 -7.82
N GLU A 342 7.89 -17.01 -6.59
CA GLU A 342 6.70 -17.40 -5.86
C GLU A 342 5.83 -16.16 -5.54
N GLU A 343 6.46 -15.10 -5.02
CA GLU A 343 5.80 -13.83 -4.69
C GLU A 343 5.24 -13.11 -5.92
N TYR A 344 5.98 -13.09 -7.03
CA TYR A 344 5.52 -12.52 -8.30
C TYR A 344 4.25 -13.22 -8.78
N THR A 345 4.25 -14.56 -8.77
CA THR A 345 3.10 -15.36 -9.22
C THR A 345 1.89 -15.17 -8.32
N ARG A 346 2.11 -15.19 -6.99
CA ARG A 346 1.06 -14.93 -5.98
C ARG A 346 0.47 -13.54 -6.17
N GLN A 347 1.31 -12.52 -6.29
CA GLN A 347 0.88 -11.13 -6.40
C GLN A 347 0.19 -10.84 -7.74
N ALA A 348 0.60 -11.47 -8.85
CA ALA A 348 -0.10 -11.39 -10.13
C ALA A 348 -1.51 -12.00 -10.05
N LYS A 349 -1.67 -13.17 -9.41
CA LYS A 349 -2.98 -13.79 -9.17
C LYS A 349 -3.87 -12.89 -8.31
N GLN A 350 -3.32 -12.35 -7.23
CA GLN A 350 -4.04 -11.48 -6.32
C GLN A 350 -4.46 -10.16 -6.99
N ARG A 351 -3.56 -9.50 -7.73
CA ARG A 351 -3.84 -8.26 -8.47
C ARG A 351 -5.01 -8.45 -9.43
N ARG A 352 -5.04 -9.56 -10.17
CA ARG A 352 -6.14 -9.86 -11.10
C ARG A 352 -7.48 -9.95 -10.37
N GLU A 353 -7.52 -10.62 -9.22
CA GLU A 353 -8.75 -10.73 -8.42
C GLU A 353 -9.15 -9.38 -7.83
N ASP A 354 -8.20 -8.65 -7.24
CA ASP A 354 -8.44 -7.33 -6.65
C ASP A 354 -9.00 -6.34 -7.68
N LEU A 355 -8.38 -6.27 -8.87
CA LEU A 355 -8.83 -5.37 -9.94
C LEU A 355 -10.20 -5.78 -10.48
N LYS A 356 -10.46 -7.08 -10.62
CA LYS A 356 -11.78 -7.58 -11.03
C LYS A 356 -12.85 -7.17 -10.01
N GLN A 357 -12.63 -7.42 -8.72
CA GLN A 357 -13.59 -7.08 -7.67
C GLN A 357 -13.77 -5.56 -7.55
N THR A 358 -12.69 -4.79 -7.71
CA THR A 358 -12.73 -3.32 -7.73
C THR A 358 -13.62 -2.81 -8.87
N ILE A 359 -13.45 -3.33 -10.08
CA ILE A 359 -14.24 -2.90 -11.25
C ILE A 359 -15.71 -3.30 -11.08
N ILE A 360 -15.98 -4.52 -10.60
CA ILE A 360 -17.36 -4.98 -10.34
C ILE A 360 -18.03 -4.06 -9.31
N GLY A 361 -17.41 -3.86 -8.15
CA GLY A 361 -17.98 -3.02 -7.09
C GLY A 361 -18.21 -1.57 -7.55
N TYR A 362 -17.27 -1.01 -8.32
CA TYR A 362 -17.43 0.32 -8.92
C TYR A 362 -18.64 0.38 -9.88
N LEU A 363 -18.79 -0.61 -10.78
CA LEU A 363 -19.90 -0.62 -11.72
C LEU A 363 -21.26 -0.85 -11.04
N GLU A 364 -21.29 -1.65 -9.98
CA GLU A 364 -22.50 -1.85 -9.16
C GLU A 364 -22.90 -0.55 -8.44
N ALA A 365 -21.94 0.15 -7.82
CA ALA A 365 -22.18 1.44 -7.18
C ALA A 365 -22.61 2.53 -8.19
N LEU A 366 -21.99 2.55 -9.37
CA LEU A 366 -22.37 3.46 -10.45
C LEU A 366 -23.80 3.22 -10.91
N LEU A 367 -24.19 1.96 -11.10
CA LEU A 367 -25.56 1.60 -11.49
C LEU A 367 -26.58 2.05 -10.43
N GLU A 368 -26.27 1.90 -9.14
CA GLU A 368 -27.12 2.37 -8.05
C GLU A 368 -27.29 3.89 -8.07
N SER A 369 -26.21 4.66 -8.24
CA SER A 369 -26.29 6.12 -8.40
C SER A 369 -27.14 6.55 -9.60
N GLU A 370 -26.94 5.92 -10.76
CA GLU A 370 -27.70 6.23 -11.98
C GLU A 370 -29.20 5.91 -11.82
N GLN A 371 -29.54 4.84 -11.08
CA GLN A 371 -30.93 4.54 -10.74
C GLN A 371 -31.55 5.62 -9.86
N HIS A 372 -30.84 6.11 -8.85
CA HIS A 372 -31.31 7.23 -8.02
C HIS A 372 -31.48 8.52 -8.82
N THR A 373 -30.54 8.83 -9.72
CA THR A 373 -30.65 9.96 -10.66
C THR A 373 -31.91 9.85 -11.51
N LEU A 374 -32.19 8.67 -12.07
CA LEU A 374 -33.40 8.43 -12.86
C LEU A 374 -34.67 8.65 -12.03
N GLU A 375 -34.75 8.12 -10.81
CA GLU A 375 -35.90 8.30 -9.93
C GLU A 375 -36.20 9.78 -9.64
N HIS A 376 -35.15 10.59 -9.45
CA HIS A 376 -35.30 12.02 -9.22
C HIS A 376 -35.86 12.74 -10.45
N TRP A 377 -35.37 12.40 -11.64
CA TRP A 377 -35.88 12.96 -12.89
C TRP A 377 -37.32 12.53 -13.20
N GLU A 378 -37.68 11.27 -12.95
CA GLU A 378 -39.04 10.78 -13.15
C GLU A 378 -40.05 11.50 -12.25
N ARG A 379 -39.71 11.69 -10.97
CA ARG A 379 -40.53 12.47 -10.02
C ARG A 379 -40.71 13.92 -10.47
N TYR A 380 -39.67 14.55 -11.02
CA TYR A 380 -39.79 15.89 -11.58
C TYR A 380 -40.70 15.92 -12.81
N ALA A 381 -40.54 14.97 -13.73
CA ALA A 381 -41.32 14.89 -14.96
C ALA A 381 -42.83 14.73 -14.71
N GLU A 382 -43.23 14.02 -13.65
CA GLU A 382 -44.63 13.92 -13.23
C GLU A 382 -45.22 15.29 -12.85
N VAL A 383 -44.43 16.11 -12.15
CA VAL A 383 -44.85 17.44 -11.69
C VAL A 383 -44.86 18.46 -12.83
N ALA A 384 -43.93 18.35 -13.77
CA ALA A 384 -43.80 19.26 -14.91
C ALA A 384 -44.88 19.07 -16.00
N LYS A 385 -45.58 17.92 -16.00
CA LYS A 385 -46.69 17.63 -16.92
C LYS A 385 -48.02 18.30 -16.54
N VAL A 386 -48.11 18.89 -15.35
CA VAL A 386 -49.31 19.53 -14.77
C VAL A 386 -49.10 21.03 -14.65
#